data_AF-A0A0C9YWB5-F1
#
_entry.id   AF-A0A0C9YWB5-F1
#
_cell.length_a   1.000
_cell.length_b   1.000
_cell.length_c   1.000
_cell.angle_alpha   90.00
_cell.angle_beta   90.00
_cell.angle_gamma   90.00
#
_symmetry.space_group_name_H-M   'P 1'
#
loop_
_entity.id
_entity.type
_entity.pdbx_description
1 polymer ?
#
loop_
_entity_poly.entity_id
_entity_poly.type
_entity_poly.pdbx_seq_one_letter_code
_entity_poly.pdbx_strand_id
1 'polypeptide(L)'
;IAAIAPFAGLQCFPQGWHFKQWTANDSKGLMKVYIAAIEGFVPRDVICTFHVFLEFCYLVRRNIITEQTLTTIDDALNCFHLYHEVFQNAEVVTMFSLPQQHTMKHYPYLICQFGVPNGLCSSITESKHIKAIKRPYQHTNHFQALGQMLLINQRLDKLAAACVDFQDHGMLMGTCLSDVIGTQGMSIHLGLCSNF
;
A
#
# COMPACT_ATOMS: atom_id res chain seq x y z
N ILE A 1 -15.00 -2.92 18.01
CA ILE A 1 -14.11 -3.37 16.91
C ILE A 1 -13.37 -4.68 17.25
N ALA A 2 -12.96 -4.92 18.50
CA ALA A 2 -12.23 -6.13 18.91
C ALA A 2 -12.99 -7.47 18.76
N ALA A 3 -14.31 -7.45 18.54
CA ALA A 3 -15.18 -8.62 18.51
C ALA A 3 -15.51 -9.14 17.09
N ILE A 4 -14.90 -8.60 16.04
CA ILE A 4 -15.11 -9.10 14.67
C ILE A 4 -14.44 -10.46 14.54
N ALA A 5 -15.16 -11.45 14.01
CA ALA A 5 -14.64 -12.80 13.81
C ALA A 5 -13.33 -12.74 12.98
N PRO A 6 -12.26 -13.41 13.43
CA PRO A 6 -10.98 -13.36 12.73
C PRO A 6 -11.13 -14.01 11.35
N PHE A 7 -10.94 -13.21 10.30
CA PHE A 7 -10.97 -13.66 8.91
C PHE A 7 -9.67 -13.22 8.22
N ALA A 8 -9.19 -14.02 7.28
CA ALA A 8 -7.95 -13.73 6.56
C ALA A 8 -8.03 -12.36 5.85
N GLY A 9 -7.14 -11.44 6.21
CA GLY A 9 -7.05 -10.10 5.60
C GLY A 9 -7.88 -9.00 6.30
N LEU A 10 -8.59 -9.33 7.38
CA LEU A 10 -9.18 -8.36 8.32
C LEU A 10 -8.26 -8.20 9.54
N GLN A 11 -7.96 -6.94 9.87
CA GLN A 11 -7.11 -6.60 11.02
C GLN A 11 -7.99 -6.39 12.25
N CYS A 12 -7.69 -7.11 13.34
CA CYS A 12 -8.35 -6.88 14.62
C CYS A 12 -7.71 -5.67 15.32
N PHE A 13 -8.56 -4.83 15.93
CA PHE A 13 -8.14 -3.65 16.70
C PHE A 13 -8.41 -3.87 18.19
N PRO A 14 -7.56 -4.63 18.91
CA PRO A 14 -7.81 -5.02 20.31
C PRO A 14 -7.83 -3.82 21.26
N GLN A 15 -7.01 -2.79 21.01
CA GLN A 15 -7.00 -1.53 21.78
C GLN A 15 -7.90 -0.42 21.18
N GLY A 16 -8.73 -0.75 20.18
CA GLY A 16 -9.58 0.25 19.54
C GLY A 16 -8.76 1.32 18.82
N TRP A 17 -8.87 2.58 19.26
CA TRP A 17 -8.30 3.77 18.59
C TRP A 17 -7.05 4.32 19.28
N HIS A 18 -6.60 3.72 20.39
CA HIS A 18 -5.47 4.21 21.18
C HIS A 18 -4.11 3.76 20.64
N PHE A 19 -3.75 4.23 19.44
CA PHE A 19 -2.44 3.99 18.87
C PHE A 19 -1.47 5.14 19.17
N LYS A 20 -0.29 4.81 19.70
CA LYS A 20 0.83 5.76 19.87
C LYS A 20 1.31 6.34 18.53
N GLN A 21 1.10 5.60 17.44
CA GLN A 21 1.42 6.01 16.08
C GLN A 21 0.35 5.47 15.13
N TRP A 22 -0.22 6.35 14.31
CA TRP A 22 -1.24 6.00 13.32
C TRP A 22 -0.62 5.91 11.92
N THR A 23 -0.75 4.77 11.26
CA THR A 23 -0.19 4.55 9.92
C THR A 23 -1.26 4.46 8.82
N ALA A 24 -0.82 4.57 7.57
CA ALA A 24 -1.68 4.33 6.42
C ALA A 24 -2.22 2.89 6.38
N ASN A 25 -1.48 1.92 6.92
CA ASN A 25 -1.95 0.54 7.02
C ASN A 25 -3.07 0.42 8.06
N ASP A 26 -2.94 1.08 9.20
CA ASP A 26 -3.99 1.10 10.24
C ASP A 26 -5.27 1.75 9.69
N SER A 27 -5.13 2.85 8.94
CA SER A 27 -6.25 3.49 8.24
C SER A 27 -6.96 2.52 7.30
N LYS A 28 -6.21 1.78 6.47
CA LYS A 28 -6.76 0.79 5.54
C LYS A 28 -7.42 -0.39 6.26
N GLY A 29 -6.80 -0.87 7.34
CA GLY A 29 -7.38 -1.92 8.18
C GLY A 29 -8.71 -1.48 8.77
N LEU A 30 -8.75 -0.25 9.32
CA LEU A 30 -9.94 0.31 9.94
C LEU A 30 -11.07 0.51 8.92
N MET A 31 -10.78 1.02 7.72
CA MET A 31 -11.76 1.18 6.64
C MET A 31 -12.53 -0.11 6.31
N LYS A 32 -11.93 -1.29 6.51
CA LYS A 32 -12.59 -2.58 6.22
C LYS A 32 -13.57 -3.04 7.30
N VAL A 33 -13.36 -2.61 8.54
CA VAL A 33 -14.12 -3.08 9.71
C VAL A 33 -15.09 -2.04 10.26
N TYR A 34 -14.95 -0.78 9.84
CA TYR A 34 -15.56 0.36 10.51
C TYR A 34 -17.09 0.31 10.55
N ILE A 35 -17.73 0.10 9.38
CA ILE A 35 -19.18 0.09 9.25
C ILE A 35 -19.81 -0.99 10.14
N ALA A 36 -19.32 -2.23 10.01
CA ALA A 36 -19.80 -3.35 10.82
C ALA A 36 -19.58 -3.14 12.33
N ALA A 37 -18.57 -2.35 12.70
CA ALA A 37 -18.29 -2.09 14.11
C ALA A 37 -19.19 -1.04 14.76
N ILE A 38 -19.81 -0.15 13.98
CA ILE A 38 -20.73 0.89 14.48
C ILE A 38 -22.20 0.53 14.24
N GLU A 39 -22.46 -0.50 13.44
CA GLU A 39 -23.81 -0.98 13.16
C GLU A 39 -24.57 -1.33 14.45
N GLY A 40 -25.80 -0.85 14.56
CA GLY A 40 -26.64 -1.03 15.75
C GLY A 40 -26.32 -0.10 16.94
N PHE A 41 -25.21 0.66 16.88
CA PHE A 41 -24.81 1.60 17.94
C PHE A 41 -25.06 3.07 17.61
N VAL A 42 -25.21 3.41 16.32
CA VAL A 42 -25.39 4.79 15.85
C VAL A 42 -26.63 4.90 14.94
N PRO A 43 -27.21 6.11 14.79
CA PRO A 43 -28.31 6.34 13.86
C PRO A 43 -27.97 5.89 12.43
N ARG A 44 -28.99 5.46 11.68
CA ARG A 44 -28.83 4.98 10.31
C ARG A 44 -28.10 5.99 9.41
N ASP A 45 -28.39 7.28 9.55
CA ASP A 45 -27.78 8.33 8.72
C ASP A 45 -26.27 8.47 8.96
N VAL A 46 -25.80 8.17 10.18
CA VAL A 46 -24.36 8.10 10.48
C VAL A 46 -23.72 6.93 9.74
N ILE A 47 -24.37 5.76 9.75
CA ILE A 47 -23.90 4.59 8.99
C ILE A 47 -23.85 4.92 7.48
N CYS A 48 -24.91 5.53 6.95
CA CYS A 48 -24.97 5.96 5.56
C CYS A 48 -23.85 6.95 5.22
N THR A 49 -23.57 7.93 6.09
CA THR A 49 -22.48 8.89 5.89
C THR A 49 -21.12 8.19 5.76
N PHE A 50 -20.82 7.26 6.67
CA PHE A 50 -19.56 6.51 6.61
C PHE A 50 -19.51 5.57 5.41
N HIS A 51 -20.63 4.96 5.03
CA HIS A 51 -20.72 4.11 3.84
C HIS A 51 -20.34 4.89 2.59
N VAL A 52 -21.02 6.02 2.32
CA VAL A 52 -20.77 6.82 1.12
C VAL A 52 -19.37 7.47 1.13
N PHE A 53 -18.86 7.85 2.31
CA PHE A 53 -17.49 8.33 2.46
C PHE A 53 -16.45 7.25 2.10
N LEU A 54 -16.65 6.02 2.59
CA LEU A 54 -15.76 4.91 2.29
C LEU A 54 -15.86 4.50 0.82
N GLU A 55 -17.05 4.50 0.24
CA GLU A 55 -17.29 4.27 -1.18
C GLU A 55 -16.52 5.27 -2.04
N PHE A 56 -16.64 6.57 -1.76
CA PHE A 56 -15.81 7.61 -2.37
C PHE A 56 -14.31 7.28 -2.25
N CYS A 57 -13.83 6.96 -1.04
CA CYS A 57 -12.42 6.65 -0.79
C CYS A 57 -11.92 5.44 -1.61
N TYR A 58 -12.77 4.42 -1.81
CA TYR A 58 -12.42 3.26 -2.63
C TYR A 58 -12.43 3.58 -4.13
N LEU A 59 -13.39 4.39 -4.60
CA LEU A 59 -13.49 4.80 -6.01
C LEU A 59 -12.28 5.61 -6.46
N VAL A 60 -11.90 6.65 -5.70
CA VAL A 60 -10.75 7.51 -6.05
C VAL A 60 -9.39 6.80 -5.96
N ARG A 61 -9.34 5.62 -5.32
CA ARG A 61 -8.14 4.77 -5.20
C ARG A 61 -8.09 3.65 -6.24
N ARG A 62 -9.02 3.57 -7.19
CA ARG A 62 -8.94 2.60 -8.29
C ARG A 62 -7.76 2.95 -9.20
N ASN A 63 -7.11 1.94 -9.76
CA ASN A 63 -6.00 2.14 -10.70
C ASN A 63 -6.47 2.62 -12.08
N ILE A 64 -7.74 2.38 -12.39
CA ILE A 64 -8.39 2.79 -13.64
C ILE A 64 -9.68 3.49 -13.24
N ILE A 65 -9.87 4.72 -13.70
CA ILE A 65 -11.07 5.50 -13.48
C ILE A 65 -11.66 5.81 -14.85
N THR A 66 -12.85 5.26 -15.09
CA THR A 66 -13.64 5.51 -16.31
C THR A 66 -14.56 6.70 -16.11
N GLU A 67 -15.17 7.21 -17.18
CA GLU A 67 -16.20 8.26 -17.11
C GLU A 67 -17.38 7.83 -16.20
N GLN A 68 -17.83 6.58 -16.31
CA GLN A 68 -18.84 6.01 -15.40
C GLN A 68 -18.38 6.05 -13.93
N THR A 69 -17.10 5.74 -13.67
CA THR A 69 -16.55 5.80 -12.31
C THR A 69 -16.51 7.24 -11.80
N LEU A 70 -16.22 8.23 -12.66
CA LEU A 70 -16.28 9.64 -12.31
C LEU A 70 -17.70 10.06 -11.92
N THR A 71 -18.72 9.63 -12.67
CA THR A 71 -20.13 9.86 -12.29
C THR A 71 -20.43 9.27 -10.92
N THR A 72 -19.99 8.03 -10.65
CA THR A 72 -20.19 7.40 -9.33
C THR A 72 -19.44 8.14 -8.21
N ILE A 73 -18.26 8.72 -8.51
CA ILE A 73 -17.53 9.55 -7.53
C ILE A 73 -18.34 10.79 -7.19
N ASP A 74 -18.90 11.47 -8.18
CA ASP A 74 -19.72 12.68 -7.99
C ASP A 74 -21.01 12.36 -7.21
N ASP A 75 -21.67 11.25 -7.55
CA ASP A 75 -22.85 10.77 -6.83
C ASP A 75 -22.52 10.47 -5.36
N ALA A 76 -21.41 9.77 -5.10
CA ALA A 76 -20.95 9.47 -3.74
C ALA A 76 -20.63 10.74 -2.95
N LEU A 77 -20.08 11.78 -3.59
CA LEU A 77 -19.84 13.09 -2.96
C LEU A 77 -21.15 13.80 -2.62
N ASN A 78 -22.11 13.82 -3.55
CA ASN A 78 -23.43 14.41 -3.31
C ASN A 78 -24.16 13.71 -2.17
N CYS A 79 -24.15 12.38 -2.14
CA CYS A 79 -24.71 11.61 -1.04
C CYS A 79 -23.95 11.86 0.28
N PHE A 80 -22.63 12.00 0.26
CA PHE A 80 -21.85 12.33 1.44
C PHE A 80 -22.26 13.68 2.03
N HIS A 81 -22.41 14.71 1.19
CA HIS A 81 -22.87 16.03 1.61
C HIS A 81 -24.30 16.01 2.14
N LEU A 82 -25.18 15.16 1.61
CA LEU A 82 -26.52 15.00 2.13
C LEU A 82 -26.51 14.35 3.53
N TYR A 83 -25.84 13.21 3.68
CA TYR A 83 -25.90 12.45 4.93
C TYR A 83 -25.08 13.07 6.06
N HIS A 84 -23.99 13.81 5.75
CA HIS A 84 -23.14 14.36 6.80
C HIS A 84 -23.82 15.42 7.65
N GLU A 85 -24.94 16.00 7.18
CA GLU A 85 -25.75 16.97 7.94
C GLU A 85 -26.25 16.39 9.25
N VAL A 86 -26.33 15.05 9.38
CA VAL A 86 -26.64 14.37 10.65
C VAL A 86 -25.74 14.83 11.79
N PHE A 87 -24.46 15.14 11.52
CA PHE A 87 -23.53 15.60 12.55
C PHE A 87 -23.77 17.06 12.96
N GLN A 88 -24.29 17.88 12.05
CA GLN A 88 -24.69 19.25 12.35
C GLN A 88 -26.02 19.27 13.10
N ASN A 89 -26.98 18.46 12.66
CA ASN A 89 -28.30 18.30 13.29
C ASN A 89 -28.20 17.74 14.72
N ALA A 90 -27.21 16.89 14.98
CA ALA A 90 -26.89 16.38 16.30
C ALA A 90 -26.01 17.32 17.13
N GLU A 91 -25.71 18.53 16.63
CA GLU A 91 -24.85 19.55 17.27
C GLU A 91 -23.43 19.04 17.62
N VAL A 92 -22.98 17.98 16.96
CA VAL A 92 -21.63 17.40 17.13
C VAL A 92 -20.59 18.29 16.46
N VAL A 93 -20.96 18.94 15.34
CA VAL A 93 -20.07 19.78 14.54
C VAL A 93 -20.78 21.09 14.18
N THR A 94 -20.09 22.21 14.36
CA THR A 94 -20.63 23.55 14.04
C THR A 94 -20.53 23.89 12.55
N MET A 95 -19.47 23.43 11.87
CA MET A 95 -19.25 23.63 10.44
C MET A 95 -18.29 22.59 9.86
N PHE A 96 -18.55 22.13 8.64
CA PHE A 96 -17.65 21.26 7.87
C PHE A 96 -16.51 22.07 7.23
N SER A 97 -15.51 22.45 8.04
CA SER A 97 -14.35 23.25 7.60
C SER A 97 -13.05 22.45 7.51
N LEU A 98 -13.11 21.12 7.62
CA LEU A 98 -11.91 20.27 7.56
C LEU A 98 -11.29 20.34 6.16
N PRO A 99 -10.00 20.73 6.03
CA PRO A 99 -9.35 20.87 4.73
C PRO A 99 -9.43 19.59 3.88
N GLN A 100 -9.31 18.42 4.50
CA GLN A 100 -9.40 17.14 3.79
C GLN A 100 -10.80 16.87 3.23
N GLN A 101 -11.86 17.23 3.96
CA GLN A 101 -13.23 17.11 3.46
C GLN A 101 -13.49 18.12 2.33
N HIS A 102 -12.95 19.34 2.43
CA HIS A 102 -13.06 20.32 1.38
C HIS A 102 -12.38 19.89 0.08
N THR A 103 -11.22 19.22 0.18
CA THR A 103 -10.50 18.71 -0.99
C THR A 103 -11.31 17.69 -1.79
N MET A 104 -12.24 16.97 -1.15
CA MET A 104 -13.02 15.90 -1.80
C MET A 104 -13.77 16.38 -3.06
N LYS A 105 -14.37 17.57 -3.02
CA LYS A 105 -15.10 18.15 -4.17
C LYS A 105 -14.22 18.45 -5.39
N HIS A 106 -12.90 18.53 -5.19
CA HIS A 106 -11.96 18.81 -6.27
C HIS A 106 -11.49 17.54 -6.98
N TYR A 107 -11.75 16.34 -6.42
CA TYR A 107 -11.28 15.09 -7.01
C TYR A 107 -11.77 14.86 -8.44
N PRO A 108 -13.06 15.00 -8.78
CA PRO A 108 -13.53 14.78 -10.15
C PRO A 108 -12.76 15.64 -11.16
N TYR A 109 -12.63 16.93 -10.88
CA TYR A 109 -11.87 17.86 -11.72
C TYR A 109 -10.39 17.48 -11.82
N LEU A 110 -9.74 17.19 -10.68
CA LEU A 110 -8.32 16.84 -10.65
C LEU A 110 -8.03 15.52 -11.37
N ILE A 111 -8.94 14.54 -11.30
CA ILE A 111 -8.79 13.27 -12.02
C ILE A 111 -8.85 13.48 -13.52
N CYS A 112 -9.76 14.35 -14.01
CA CYS A 112 -9.82 14.69 -15.43
C CYS A 112 -8.55 15.41 -15.92
N GLN A 113 -7.95 16.27 -15.09
CA GLN A 113 -6.77 17.06 -15.48
C GLN A 113 -5.45 16.29 -15.36
N PHE A 114 -5.30 15.46 -14.32
CA PHE A 114 -4.01 14.87 -13.94
C PHE A 114 -4.02 13.34 -13.93
N GLY A 115 -5.16 12.72 -14.22
CA GLY A 115 -5.33 11.28 -14.17
C GLY A 115 -5.51 10.74 -12.75
N VAL A 116 -5.31 9.44 -12.60
CA VAL A 116 -5.63 8.70 -11.37
C VAL A 116 -4.72 9.16 -10.20
N PRO A 117 -5.27 9.44 -9.00
CA PRO A 117 -4.50 9.95 -7.87
C PRO A 117 -3.37 9.02 -7.40
N ASN A 118 -3.52 7.70 -7.59
CA ASN A 118 -2.52 6.71 -7.20
C ASN A 118 -1.16 6.95 -7.86
N GLY A 119 -1.13 7.50 -9.08
CA GLY A 119 0.11 7.80 -9.81
C GLY A 119 0.87 9.02 -9.29
N LEU A 120 0.22 9.88 -8.50
CA LEU A 120 0.76 11.17 -8.04
C LEU A 120 0.91 11.24 -6.51
N CYS A 121 0.73 10.12 -5.83
CA CYS A 121 0.78 10.08 -4.37
C CYS A 121 2.23 10.17 -3.85
N SER A 122 2.42 10.89 -2.74
CA SER A 122 3.69 10.95 -2.00
C SER A 122 4.20 9.58 -1.51
N SER A 123 3.38 8.53 -1.57
CA SER A 123 3.81 7.15 -1.28
C SER A 123 4.93 6.67 -2.21
N ILE A 124 5.00 7.17 -3.46
CA ILE A 124 6.08 6.85 -4.41
C ILE A 124 7.41 7.36 -3.88
N THR A 125 7.44 8.64 -3.48
CA THR A 125 8.65 9.27 -2.92
C THR A 125 8.98 8.72 -1.54
N GLU A 126 7.98 8.42 -0.70
CA GLU A 126 8.19 7.83 0.63
C GLU A 126 8.77 6.41 0.54
N SER A 127 8.32 5.60 -0.43
CA SER A 127 8.89 4.27 -0.69
C SER A 127 10.37 4.35 -1.10
N LYS A 128 10.72 5.31 -1.95
CA LYS A 128 12.12 5.59 -2.30
C LYS A 128 12.91 6.12 -1.10
N HIS A 129 12.34 7.02 -0.31
CA HIS A 129 12.94 7.53 0.92
C HIS A 129 13.24 6.40 1.92
N ILE A 130 12.37 5.40 2.07
CA ILE A 130 12.66 4.22 2.89
C ILE A 130 13.92 3.49 2.39
N LYS A 131 14.02 3.25 1.09
CA LYS A 131 15.14 2.49 0.50
C LYS A 131 16.45 3.27 0.48
N ALA A 132 16.41 4.55 0.14
CA ALA A 132 17.60 5.38 -0.03
C ALA A 132 18.06 6.07 1.27
N ILE A 133 17.17 6.25 2.24
CA ILE A 133 17.46 6.99 3.48
C ILE A 133 17.26 6.11 4.71
N LYS A 134 16.04 5.68 5.03
CA LYS A 134 15.75 5.01 6.31
C LYS A 134 16.53 3.71 6.48
N ARG A 135 16.58 2.85 5.45
CA ARG A 135 17.32 1.59 5.50
C ARG A 135 18.83 1.84 5.62
N PRO A 136 19.52 2.61 4.75
CA PRO A 136 20.93 2.92 4.92
C PRO A 136 21.26 3.53 6.27
N TYR A 137 20.45 4.47 6.75
CA TYR A 137 20.65 5.12 8.06
C TYR A 137 20.71 4.11 9.21
N GLN A 138 19.83 3.09 9.21
CA GLN A 138 19.83 2.00 10.20
C GLN A 138 21.12 1.15 10.18
N HIS A 139 21.85 1.14 9.07
CA HIS A 139 23.11 0.40 8.93
C HIS A 139 24.35 1.27 9.18
N THR A 140 24.18 2.56 9.49
CA THR A 140 25.29 3.45 9.85
C THR A 140 25.59 3.38 11.34
N ASN A 141 26.77 3.89 11.74
CA ASN A 141 27.09 4.13 13.14
C ASN A 141 26.50 5.45 13.69
N HIS A 142 25.63 6.11 12.92
CA HIS A 142 25.00 7.42 13.22
C HIS A 142 25.95 8.62 13.35
N PHE A 143 27.26 8.46 13.20
CA PHE A 143 28.24 9.56 13.18
C PHE A 143 28.58 9.97 11.75
N GLN A 144 28.33 11.23 11.37
CA GLN A 144 28.46 11.69 9.98
C GLN A 144 27.74 10.76 8.98
N ALA A 145 26.53 10.33 9.35
CA ALA A 145 25.80 9.25 8.68
C ALA A 145 25.55 9.50 7.18
N LEU A 146 25.41 10.75 6.74
CA LEU A 146 25.14 11.07 5.34
C LEU A 146 26.18 10.49 4.38
N GLY A 147 27.48 10.64 4.68
CA GLY A 147 28.55 10.09 3.84
C GLY A 147 28.50 8.56 3.77
N GLN A 148 28.21 7.91 4.88
CA GLN A 148 28.05 6.46 4.95
C GLN A 148 26.83 5.98 4.15
N MET A 149 25.70 6.69 4.26
CA MET A 149 24.47 6.37 3.51
C MET A 149 24.69 6.50 2.00
N LEU A 150 25.41 7.53 1.55
CA LEU A 150 25.77 7.70 0.14
C LEU A 150 26.64 6.55 -0.37
N LEU A 151 27.65 6.11 0.41
CA LEU A 151 28.48 4.96 0.06
C LEU A 151 27.68 3.65 0.03
N ILE A 152 26.76 3.44 0.98
CA ILE A 152 25.86 2.27 1.01
C ILE A 152 24.99 2.25 -0.24
N ASN A 153 24.32 3.36 -0.57
CA ASN A 153 23.49 3.47 -1.77
C ASN A 153 24.30 3.19 -3.04
N GLN A 154 25.49 3.78 -3.17
CA GLN A 154 26.38 3.53 -4.31
C GLN A 154 26.76 2.05 -4.45
N ARG A 155 27.03 1.35 -3.34
CA ARG A 155 27.34 -0.09 -3.36
C ARG A 155 26.14 -0.92 -3.77
N LEU A 156 24.94 -0.60 -3.25
CA LEU A 156 23.71 -1.29 -3.61
C LEU A 156 23.38 -1.10 -5.10
N ASP A 157 23.56 0.11 -5.64
CA ASP A 157 23.34 0.38 -7.06
C ASP A 157 24.31 -0.41 -7.95
N LYS A 158 25.60 -0.48 -7.57
CA LYS A 158 26.60 -1.29 -8.27
C LYS A 158 26.27 -2.79 -8.25
N LEU A 159 25.83 -3.30 -7.10
CA LEU A 159 25.41 -4.70 -6.98
C LEU A 159 24.18 -4.99 -7.83
N ALA A 160 23.19 -4.09 -7.84
CA ALA A 160 22.01 -4.24 -8.68
C ALA A 160 22.37 -4.27 -10.18
N ALA A 161 23.28 -3.39 -10.62
CA ALA A 161 23.78 -3.38 -12.00
C ALA A 161 24.53 -4.68 -12.35
N ALA A 162 25.41 -5.15 -11.46
CA ALA A 162 26.14 -6.41 -11.67
C ALA A 162 25.20 -7.62 -11.72
N CYS A 163 24.14 -7.66 -10.91
CA CYS A 163 23.14 -8.72 -10.96
C CYS A 163 22.43 -8.79 -12.31
N VAL A 164 22.08 -7.63 -12.90
CA VAL A 164 21.47 -7.58 -14.25
C VAL A 164 22.45 -8.09 -15.29
N ASP A 165 23.70 -7.61 -15.26
CA ASP A 165 24.76 -8.05 -16.18
C ASP A 165 25.00 -9.56 -16.11
N PHE A 166 25.14 -10.13 -14.92
CA PHE A 166 25.33 -11.57 -14.74
C PHE A 166 24.10 -12.38 -15.16
N GLN A 167 22.90 -11.84 -15.00
CA GLN A 167 21.68 -12.49 -15.46
C GLN A 167 21.62 -12.54 -16.99
N ASP A 168 21.97 -11.45 -17.67
CA ASP A 168 22.01 -11.36 -19.14
C ASP A 168 23.07 -12.31 -19.74
N HIS A 169 24.17 -12.54 -19.02
CA HIS A 169 25.18 -13.54 -19.38
C HIS A 169 24.83 -14.98 -18.97
N GLY A 170 23.65 -15.22 -18.37
CA GLY A 170 23.23 -16.55 -17.92
C GLY A 170 24.01 -17.08 -16.70
N MET A 171 24.82 -16.25 -16.05
CA MET A 171 25.68 -16.63 -14.92
C MET A 171 24.91 -16.78 -13.60
N LEU A 172 23.64 -16.36 -13.57
CA LEU A 172 22.74 -16.52 -12.42
C LEU A 172 21.66 -17.60 -12.65
N MET A 173 21.77 -18.38 -13.73
CA MET A 173 20.82 -19.45 -14.07
C MET A 173 21.37 -20.80 -13.61
N GLY A 174 20.75 -21.38 -12.58
CA GLY A 174 21.17 -22.63 -11.97
C GLY A 174 21.23 -22.54 -10.46
N THR A 175 21.39 -23.68 -9.79
CA THR A 175 21.77 -23.73 -8.38
C THR A 175 23.21 -24.23 -8.30
N CYS A 176 23.93 -23.91 -7.22
CA CYS A 176 25.27 -24.49 -7.02
C CYS A 176 25.26 -26.03 -7.14
N LEU A 177 24.11 -26.66 -6.87
CA LEU A 177 23.90 -28.10 -7.02
C LEU A 177 23.85 -28.56 -8.50
N SER A 178 23.24 -27.80 -9.40
CA SER A 178 23.17 -28.15 -10.83
C SER A 178 24.53 -28.08 -11.51
N ASP A 179 25.38 -27.14 -11.10
CA ASP A 179 26.74 -26.99 -11.65
C ASP A 179 27.67 -28.12 -11.19
N VAL A 180 27.51 -28.59 -9.95
CA VAL A 180 28.26 -29.74 -9.41
C VAL A 180 27.85 -31.05 -10.08
N ILE A 181 26.56 -31.23 -10.39
CA ILE A 181 26.07 -32.43 -11.10
C ILE A 181 26.54 -32.41 -12.57
N GLY A 182 26.54 -31.25 -13.23
CA GLY A 182 27.05 -31.11 -14.59
C GLY A 182 28.56 -31.37 -14.73
N THR A 183 29.35 -31.02 -13.72
CA THR A 183 30.80 -31.28 -13.68
C THR A 183 31.16 -32.72 -13.28
N GLN A 184 30.33 -33.40 -12.47
CA GLN A 184 30.53 -34.82 -12.15
C GLN A 184 30.04 -35.79 -13.25
N GLY A 185 29.08 -35.38 -14.08
CA GLY A 185 28.56 -36.19 -15.19
C GLY A 185 29.57 -36.48 -16.32
N MET A 186 30.73 -35.81 -16.33
CA MET A 186 31.74 -35.94 -17.38
C MET A 186 32.80 -37.03 -17.09
N SER A 187 32.72 -37.73 -15.95
CA SER A 187 33.75 -38.71 -15.55
C SER A 187 33.25 -40.13 -15.24
N ILE A 188 31.99 -40.47 -15.55
CA ILE A 188 31.51 -41.86 -15.43
C ILE A 188 31.51 -42.52 -16.82
N HIS A 189 32.70 -42.76 -17.36
CA HIS A 189 32.90 -43.75 -18.41
C HIS A 189 32.98 -45.15 -17.76
N LEU A 190 31.89 -45.61 -17.14
CA LEU A 190 31.77 -47.03 -16.78
C LEU A 190 31.33 -47.78 -18.04
N GLY A 191 32.33 -48.25 -18.78
CA GLY A 191 32.13 -49.30 -19.74
C GLY A 191 31.66 -50.55 -19.00
N LEU A 192 30.45 -51.00 -19.31
CA LEU A 192 30.10 -52.42 -19.26
C LEU A 192 29.22 -52.73 -20.47
N CYS A 193 29.87 -53.36 -21.45
CA CYS A 193 29.26 -54.17 -22.47
C CYS A 193 28.34 -55.26 -21.87
N SER A 194 27.17 -55.40 -22.49
CA SER A 194 26.60 -56.65 -23.04
C SER A 194 26.25 -57.84 -22.12
N ASN A 195 25.00 -58.30 -22.33
CA ASN A 195 24.46 -59.67 -22.15
C ASN A 195 24.23 -60.07 -20.67
N PHE A 196 23.01 -60.28 -20.18
CA PHE A 196 21.90 -61.14 -20.62
C PHE A 196 20.59 -60.69 -19.94
#